data_AF-A0A4Q3JGB6-F1
#
_entry.id   AF-A0A4Q3JGB6-F1
#
_cell.length_a   1.000
_cell.length_b   1.000
_cell.length_c   1.000
_cell.angle_alpha   90.00
_cell.angle_beta   90.00
_cell.angle_gamma   90.00
#
_symmetry.space_group_name_H-M   'P 1'
#
loop_
_entity.id
_entity.type
_entity.pdbx_description
1 polymer ?
#
loop_
_entity_poly.entity_id
_entity_poly.type
_entity_poly.pdbx_seq_one_letter_code
_entity_poly.pdbx_strand_id
1 'polypeptide(L)'
;MDKTERLFSIMDALRRHRRPVTAAALAEEQGVSVRTLYRDVQTLIGLGAPIDGEAGIGYMLKPGFFLPPLMFSTEELEALVLGGRWVQAQPDAGLADAARNALAKIATASPEDLRDRINDTGLWPVLMRGPAAAMPVLGPIRSAMREEKALRITYADERGSSSERDIWPVQLAYY
;
A
#
# COMPACT_ATOMS: atom_id res chain seq x y z
N MET A 1 -6.72 0.01 -32.57
CA MET A 1 -6.43 0.25 -31.14
C MET A 1 -5.30 1.24 -31.07
N ASP A 2 -5.49 2.33 -30.32
CA ASP A 2 -4.40 3.28 -30.05
C ASP A 2 -3.27 2.59 -29.28
N LYS A 3 -2.03 3.07 -29.43
CA LYS A 3 -0.89 2.51 -28.69
C LYS A 3 -1.11 2.62 -27.19
N THR A 4 -1.61 3.75 -26.70
CA THR A 4 -1.84 4.00 -25.28
C THR A 4 -2.87 3.03 -24.71
N GLU A 5 -4.00 2.90 -25.40
CA GLU A 5 -5.08 1.96 -25.07
C GLU A 5 -4.56 0.52 -24.98
N ARG A 6 -3.68 0.11 -25.91
CA ARG A 6 -3.06 -1.21 -25.90
C ARG A 6 -2.10 -1.42 -24.72
N LEU A 7 -1.31 -0.41 -24.34
CA LEU A 7 -0.44 -0.50 -23.16
C LEU A 7 -1.26 -0.73 -21.88
N PHE A 8 -2.40 -0.06 -21.74
CA PHE A 8 -3.32 -0.29 -20.62
C PHE A 8 -3.93 -1.69 -20.65
N SER A 9 -4.39 -2.16 -21.82
CA SER A 9 -4.97 -3.50 -21.95
C SER A 9 -3.94 -4.61 -21.64
N ILE A 10 -2.69 -4.46 -22.06
CA ILE A 10 -1.59 -5.38 -21.69
C ILE A 10 -1.37 -5.39 -20.17
N MET A 11 -1.43 -4.22 -19.53
CA MET A 11 -1.28 -4.12 -18.07
C MET A 11 -2.42 -4.83 -17.34
N ASP A 12 -3.67 -4.68 -17.79
CA ASP A 12 -4.82 -5.37 -17.21
C ASP A 12 -4.80 -6.89 -17.46
N ALA A 13 -4.28 -7.32 -18.61
CA ALA A 13 -4.02 -8.74 -18.85
C ALA A 13 -3.02 -9.30 -17.82
N LEU A 14 -1.89 -8.64 -17.61
CA LEU A 14 -0.91 -9.05 -16.62
C LEU A 14 -1.46 -9.06 -15.18
N ARG A 15 -2.37 -8.13 -14.83
CA ARG A 15 -3.04 -8.10 -13.50
C ARG A 15 -3.94 -9.31 -13.25
N ARG A 16 -4.59 -9.84 -14.29
CA ARG A 16 -5.47 -11.02 -14.16
C ARG A 16 -4.69 -12.32 -13.93
N HIS A 17 -3.40 -12.34 -14.22
CA HIS A 17 -2.58 -13.54 -14.15
C HIS A 17 -1.63 -13.53 -12.96
N ARG A 18 -1.81 -14.51 -12.06
CA ARG A 18 -0.90 -14.75 -10.93
C ARG A 18 0.36 -15.57 -11.29
N ARG A 19 0.47 -16.00 -12.55
CA ARG A 19 1.57 -16.81 -13.10
C ARG A 19 2.10 -16.14 -14.37
N PRO A 20 3.36 -16.38 -14.76
CA PRO A 20 3.90 -15.87 -16.01
C PRO A 20 3.02 -16.21 -17.22
N VAL A 21 2.74 -15.20 -18.06
CA VAL A 21 1.98 -15.33 -19.30
C VAL A 21 2.93 -15.12 -20.48
N THR A 22 2.89 -16.01 -21.47
CA THR A 22 3.80 -15.90 -22.60
C THR A 22 3.50 -14.67 -23.45
N ALA A 23 4.54 -14.14 -24.10
CA ALA A 23 4.40 -13.07 -25.08
C ALA A 23 3.49 -13.47 -26.26
N ALA A 24 3.42 -14.76 -26.61
CA ALA A 24 2.53 -15.22 -27.66
C ALA A 24 1.06 -15.11 -27.26
N ALA A 25 0.70 -15.56 -26.05
CA ALA A 25 -0.67 -15.49 -25.55
C ALA A 25 -1.17 -14.04 -25.39
N LEU A 26 -0.31 -13.18 -24.83
CA LEU A 26 -0.62 -11.76 -24.71
C LEU A 26 -0.74 -11.08 -26.09
N ALA A 27 0.07 -11.47 -27.07
CA ALA A 27 0.01 -10.89 -28.42
C ALA A 27 -1.28 -11.30 -29.15
N GLU A 28 -1.70 -12.56 -28.98
CA GLU A 28 -2.94 -13.10 -29.53
C GLU A 28 -4.16 -12.39 -28.94
N GLU A 29 -4.23 -12.25 -27.61
CA GLU A 29 -5.32 -11.54 -26.92
C GLU A 29 -5.43 -10.07 -27.37
N GLN A 30 -4.30 -9.43 -27.64
CA GLN A 30 -4.23 -8.02 -28.01
C GLN A 30 -4.31 -7.79 -29.53
N GLY A 31 -4.38 -8.85 -30.34
CA GLY A 31 -4.45 -8.77 -31.80
C GLY A 31 -3.21 -8.15 -32.45
N VAL A 32 -2.02 -8.35 -31.88
CA VAL A 32 -0.75 -7.78 -32.39
C VAL A 32 0.32 -8.85 -32.62
N SER A 33 1.39 -8.48 -33.32
CA SER A 33 2.55 -9.37 -33.44
C SER A 33 3.30 -9.49 -32.11
N VAL A 34 3.95 -10.64 -31.88
CA VAL A 34 4.81 -10.86 -30.70
C VAL A 34 5.94 -9.81 -30.61
N ARG A 35 6.48 -9.36 -31.75
CA ARG A 35 7.49 -8.29 -31.80
C ARG A 35 6.93 -6.95 -31.31
N THR A 36 5.68 -6.65 -31.64
CA THR A 36 4.98 -5.46 -31.14
C THR A 36 4.79 -5.56 -29.64
N LEU A 37 4.33 -6.71 -29.15
CA LEU A 37 4.15 -6.93 -27.72
C LEU A 37 5.45 -6.76 -26.94
N TYR A 38 6.57 -7.32 -27.42
CA TYR A 38 7.87 -7.12 -26.79
C TYR A 38 8.22 -5.62 -26.64
N ARG A 39 8.00 -4.82 -27.69
CA ARG A 39 8.24 -3.37 -27.62
C ARG A 39 7.30 -2.66 -26.65
N ASP A 40 6.04 -3.08 -26.58
CA ASP A 40 5.05 -2.50 -25.69
C ASP A 40 5.35 -2.84 -24.22
N VAL A 41 5.75 -4.07 -23.92
CA VAL A 41 6.23 -4.47 -22.58
C VAL A 41 7.49 -3.68 -22.18
N GLN A 42 8.45 -3.51 -23.08
CA GLN A 42 9.61 -2.65 -22.82
C GLN A 42 9.24 -1.18 -22.60
N THR A 43 8.22 -0.69 -23.31
CA THR A 43 7.67 0.66 -23.08
C THR A 43 7.08 0.76 -21.68
N LEU A 44 6.29 -0.23 -21.25
CA LEU A 44 5.73 -0.29 -19.90
C LEU A 44 6.82 -0.30 -18.82
N ILE A 45 7.87 -1.11 -18.99
CA ILE A 45 9.02 -1.16 -18.08
C ILE A 45 9.73 0.20 -18.03
N GLY A 46 9.95 0.85 -19.18
CA GLY A 46 10.53 2.18 -19.25
C GLY A 46 9.69 3.27 -18.58
N LEU A 47 8.36 3.07 -18.50
CA LEU A 47 7.43 3.92 -17.76
C LEU A 47 7.31 3.54 -16.27
N GLY A 48 8.07 2.56 -15.79
CA GLY A 48 8.12 2.14 -14.38
C GLY A 48 7.16 1.02 -14.01
N ALA A 49 6.55 0.31 -14.96
CA ALA A 49 5.72 -0.85 -14.65
C ALA A 49 6.59 -2.00 -14.08
N PRO A 50 6.22 -2.58 -12.93
CA PRO A 50 7.02 -3.60 -12.26
C PRO A 50 6.76 -4.98 -12.88
N ILE A 51 7.17 -5.16 -14.13
CA ILE A 51 6.99 -6.41 -14.89
C ILE A 51 8.28 -7.22 -14.81
N ASP A 52 8.18 -8.46 -14.29
CA ASP A 52 9.23 -9.48 -14.38
C ASP A 52 8.96 -10.38 -15.58
N GLY A 53 10.02 -10.84 -16.23
CA GLY A 53 9.91 -11.81 -17.31
C GLY A 53 10.94 -11.63 -18.42
N GLU A 54 11.20 -12.72 -19.12
CA GLU A 54 12.12 -12.76 -20.27
C GLU A 54 11.47 -13.49 -21.46
N ALA A 55 12.04 -13.24 -22.65
CA ALA A 55 11.60 -13.91 -23.87
C ALA A 55 11.64 -15.43 -23.69
N GLY A 56 10.52 -16.10 -23.97
CA GLY A 56 10.39 -17.55 -23.84
C GLY A 56 9.94 -18.05 -22.45
N ILE A 57 10.07 -17.25 -21.39
CA ILE A 57 9.57 -17.58 -20.04
C ILE A 57 8.19 -16.98 -19.81
N GLY A 58 7.94 -15.78 -20.35
CA GLY A 58 6.70 -15.03 -20.18
C GLY A 58 6.83 -13.89 -19.18
N TYR A 59 5.77 -13.11 -19.03
CA TYR A 59 5.70 -11.88 -18.25
C TYR A 59 4.71 -12.00 -17.11
N MET A 60 5.03 -11.40 -15.97
CA MET A 60 4.12 -11.23 -14.84
C MET A 60 4.40 -9.91 -14.13
N LEU A 61 3.41 -9.37 -13.43
CA LEU A 61 3.64 -8.28 -12.50
C LEU A 61 4.35 -8.82 -11.25
N LYS A 62 5.39 -8.13 -10.78
CA LYS A 62 6.01 -8.40 -9.48
C LYS A 62 4.93 -8.33 -8.39
N PRO A 63 4.84 -9.34 -7.52
CA PRO A 63 4.07 -9.20 -6.31
C PRO A 63 4.68 -8.10 -5.44
N GLY A 64 3.89 -7.10 -5.07
CA GLY A 64 4.16 -6.24 -3.92
C GLY A 64 4.50 -4.78 -4.19
N PHE A 65 3.86 -3.93 -3.39
CA PHE A 65 4.15 -2.52 -3.08
C PHE A 65 3.84 -1.43 -4.11
N PHE A 66 3.40 -1.76 -5.32
CA PHE A 66 2.84 -0.77 -6.24
C PHE A 66 1.32 -0.91 -6.32
N LEU A 67 0.60 0.16 -6.00
CA LEU A 67 -0.82 0.25 -6.30
C LEU A 67 -0.96 0.69 -7.76
N PRO A 68 -1.80 0.04 -8.57
CA PRO A 68 -2.13 0.56 -9.91
C PRO A 68 -2.68 1.99 -9.80
N PRO A 69 -2.75 2.77 -10.89
CA PRO A 69 -3.46 4.06 -10.86
C PRO A 69 -4.88 3.85 -10.31
N LEU A 70 -5.18 4.54 -9.21
CA LEU A 70 -6.48 4.50 -8.53
C LEU A 70 -7.19 5.81 -8.80
N MET A 71 -8.47 5.72 -9.17
CA MET A 71 -9.37 6.87 -9.22
C MET A 71 -10.14 6.86 -7.90
N PHE A 72 -10.06 7.97 -7.16
CA PHE A 72 -10.84 8.14 -5.94
C PHE A 72 -11.95 9.16 -6.18
N SER A 73 -13.11 8.93 -5.58
CA SER A 73 -14.11 9.97 -5.40
C SER A 73 -13.61 11.03 -4.40
N THR A 74 -14.33 12.15 -4.34
CA THR A 74 -14.07 13.17 -3.31
C THR A 74 -14.20 12.58 -1.91
N GLU A 75 -15.30 11.87 -1.65
CA GLU A 75 -15.63 11.29 -0.35
C GLU A 75 -14.62 10.21 0.07
N GLU A 76 -14.15 9.40 -0.89
CA GLU A 76 -13.10 8.40 -0.64
C GLU A 76 -11.80 9.05 -0.19
N LEU A 77 -11.41 10.18 -0.79
CA LEU A 77 -10.23 10.93 -0.36
C LEU A 77 -10.41 11.58 1.00
N GLU A 78 -11.56 12.18 1.26
CA GLU A 78 -11.86 12.76 2.57
C GLU A 78 -11.79 11.70 3.67
N ALA A 79 -12.32 10.49 3.42
CA ALA A 79 -12.22 9.36 4.34
C ALA A 79 -10.78 8.89 4.57
N LEU A 80 -9.96 8.80 3.51
CA LEU A 80 -8.56 8.41 3.62
C LEU A 80 -7.73 9.46 4.38
N VAL A 81 -7.99 10.74 4.15
CA VAL A 81 -7.33 11.85 4.88
C VAL A 81 -7.70 11.81 6.36
N LEU A 82 -8.99 11.67 6.67
CA LEU A 82 -9.47 11.58 8.06
C LEU A 82 -8.84 10.38 8.79
N GLY A 83 -8.86 9.20 8.17
CA GLY A 83 -8.25 7.99 8.73
C GLY A 83 -6.73 8.13 8.89
N GLY A 84 -6.05 8.70 7.90
CA GLY A 84 -4.61 8.95 7.96
C GLY A 84 -4.23 9.92 9.07
N ARG A 85 -4.99 11.01 9.27
CA ARG A 85 -4.81 11.94 10.40
C ARG A 85 -5.06 11.24 11.74
N TRP A 86 -6.07 10.36 11.82
CA TRP A 86 -6.34 9.58 13.04
C TRP A 86 -5.17 8.66 13.39
N VAL A 87 -4.59 7.98 12.39
CA VAL A 87 -3.41 7.14 12.57
C VAL A 87 -2.19 7.95 13.01
N GLN A 88 -1.98 9.15 12.45
CA GLN A 88 -0.87 10.03 12.82
C GLN A 88 -0.92 10.48 14.28
N ALA A 89 -2.11 10.54 14.87
CA ALA A 89 -2.32 10.92 16.26
C ALA A 89 -2.09 9.77 17.25
N GLN A 90 -1.92 8.53 16.78
CA GLN A 90 -1.64 7.38 17.64
C GLN A 90 -0.20 7.42 18.18
N PRO A 91 0.08 6.84 19.36
CA PRO A 91 1.42 6.82 19.96
C PRO A 91 2.42 5.88 19.25
N ASP A 92 2.19 5.53 17.98
CA ASP A 92 3.08 4.69 17.18
C ASP A 92 3.77 5.56 16.11
N ALA A 93 4.96 6.05 16.44
CA ALA A 93 5.71 6.96 15.56
C ALA A 93 5.94 6.37 14.16
N GLY A 94 6.27 5.08 14.07
CA GLY A 94 6.50 4.42 12.78
C GLY A 94 5.23 4.30 11.94
N LEU A 95 4.08 4.05 12.56
CA LEU A 95 2.80 4.05 11.83
C LEU A 95 2.35 5.47 11.46
N ALA A 96 2.60 6.45 12.33
CA ALA A 96 2.34 7.86 12.05
C ALA A 96 3.16 8.38 10.85
N ASP A 97 4.45 8.03 10.77
CA ASP A 97 5.30 8.33 9.62
C ASP A 97 4.81 7.66 8.34
N ALA A 98 4.42 6.39 8.42
CA ALA A 98 3.86 5.68 7.27
C ALA A 98 2.57 6.35 6.76
N ALA A 99 1.68 6.78 7.65
CA ALA A 99 0.46 7.50 7.30
C ALA A 99 0.75 8.86 6.66
N ARG A 100 1.71 9.64 7.20
CA ARG A 100 2.17 10.90 6.57
C ARG A 100 2.65 10.67 5.14
N ASN A 101 3.51 9.67 4.95
CA ASN A 101 4.07 9.36 3.64
C ASN A 101 3.01 8.86 2.65
N ALA A 102 2.03 8.08 3.10
CA ALA A 102 0.92 7.64 2.26
C ALA A 102 0.06 8.82 1.79
N LEU A 103 -0.30 9.73 2.70
CA LEU A 103 -1.08 10.93 2.36
C LEU A 103 -0.31 11.88 1.43
N ALA A 104 1.00 12.03 1.61
CA ALA A 104 1.84 12.80 0.69
C ALA A 104 1.82 12.22 -0.73
N LYS A 105 1.90 10.88 -0.86
CA LYS A 105 1.80 10.20 -2.17
C LYS A 105 0.43 10.42 -2.82
N ILE A 106 -0.64 10.32 -2.04
CA ILE A 106 -2.01 10.59 -2.52
C ILE A 106 -2.12 12.03 -3.00
N ALA A 107 -1.69 13.00 -2.19
CA ALA A 107 -1.70 14.41 -2.58
C ALA A 107 -0.92 14.62 -3.89
N THR A 108 0.28 14.04 -4.05
CA THR A 108 1.05 14.19 -5.29
C THR A 108 0.40 13.58 -6.53
N ALA A 109 -0.44 12.55 -6.37
CA ALA A 109 -1.16 11.91 -7.47
C ALA A 109 -2.49 12.60 -7.82
N SER A 110 -3.00 13.47 -6.94
CA SER A 110 -4.29 14.15 -7.11
C SER A 110 -4.17 15.46 -7.93
N PRO A 111 -5.21 15.82 -8.71
CA PRO A 111 -5.40 17.14 -9.29
C PRO A 111 -5.26 18.29 -8.26
N GLU A 112 -4.87 19.49 -8.71
CA GLU A 112 -4.53 20.64 -7.86
C GLU A 112 -5.70 21.07 -6.95
N ASP A 113 -6.92 21.12 -7.51
CA ASP A 113 -8.18 21.37 -6.80
C ASP A 113 -8.44 20.37 -5.66
N LEU A 114 -7.99 19.13 -5.83
CA LEU A 114 -8.19 18.06 -4.86
C LEU A 114 -7.10 18.07 -3.78
N ARG A 115 -5.89 18.54 -4.10
CA ARG A 115 -4.82 18.77 -3.11
C ARG A 115 -5.19 19.88 -2.13
N ASP A 116 -5.71 20.99 -2.64
CA ASP A 116 -6.14 22.11 -1.81
C ASP A 116 -7.27 21.67 -0.88
N ARG A 117 -8.22 20.86 -1.36
CA ARG A 117 -9.26 20.26 -0.52
C ARG A 117 -8.75 19.26 0.52
N ILE A 118 -7.69 18.49 0.23
CA ILE A 118 -7.03 17.62 1.22
C ILE A 118 -6.35 18.44 2.34
N ASN A 119 -5.85 19.63 2.01
CA ASN A 119 -5.24 20.53 2.98
C ASN A 119 -6.31 21.30 3.77
N ASP A 120 -7.37 21.75 3.10
CA ASP A 120 -8.46 22.57 3.64
C ASP A 120 -9.62 21.76 4.22
N THR A 121 -9.54 20.42 4.20
CA THR A 121 -10.56 19.59 4.86
C THR A 121 -10.52 19.89 6.35
N GLY A 122 -11.54 20.60 6.84
CA GLY A 122 -11.79 20.86 8.26
C GLY A 122 -12.13 19.60 9.06
N LEU A 123 -11.99 18.41 8.46
CA LEU A 123 -12.19 17.12 9.08
C LEU A 123 -10.96 16.75 9.91
N TRP A 124 -11.15 16.73 11.22
CA TRP A 124 -10.14 16.33 12.19
C TRP A 124 -10.68 15.19 13.04
N PRO A 125 -9.88 14.14 13.29
CA PRO A 125 -10.28 13.10 14.21
C PRO A 125 -10.41 13.69 15.62
N VAL A 126 -11.51 13.38 16.31
CA VAL A 126 -11.60 13.64 17.74
C VAL A 126 -10.74 12.62 18.47
N LEU A 127 -9.77 13.10 19.24
CA LEU A 127 -8.94 12.27 20.09
C LEU A 127 -9.52 12.30 21.50
N MET A 128 -10.09 11.19 21.94
CA MET A 128 -10.68 11.05 23.29
C MET A 128 -9.62 11.09 24.40
N ARG A 129 -8.36 10.82 24.06
CA ARG A 129 -7.19 11.01 24.92
C ARG A 129 -6.27 12.01 24.24
N GLY A 130 -5.77 12.98 25.01
CA GLY A 130 -4.81 13.98 24.52
C GLY A 130 -3.55 13.34 23.93
N PRO A 131 -2.64 14.12 23.33
CA PRO A 131 -1.48 13.60 22.61
C PRO A 131 -0.73 12.58 23.47
N ALA A 132 -0.83 11.31 23.07
CA ALA A 132 -0.19 10.23 23.78
C ALA A 132 1.32 10.30 23.47
N ALA A 133 2.15 10.31 24.51
CA ALA A 133 3.58 10.17 24.34
C ALA A 133 3.85 8.92 23.49
N ALA A 134 4.84 9.00 22.59
CA ALA A 134 5.21 7.87 21.75
C ALA A 134 5.45 6.63 22.63
N MET A 135 4.91 5.48 22.20
CA MET A 135 5.07 4.18 22.84
C MET A 135 6.01 3.33 21.98
N PRO A 136 7.32 3.26 22.32
CA PRO A 136 8.32 2.59 21.48
C PRO A 136 8.05 1.09 21.27
N VAL A 137 7.26 0.47 22.15
CA VAL A 137 6.94 -0.97 22.11
C VAL A 137 6.00 -1.37 20.96
N LEU A 138 5.23 -0.43 20.40
CA LEU A 138 4.23 -0.75 19.37
C LEU A 138 4.85 -1.26 18.06
N GLY A 139 5.97 -0.67 17.64
CA GLY A 139 6.72 -1.11 16.46
C GLY A 139 7.21 -2.57 16.57
N PRO A 140 7.95 -2.93 17.64
CA PRO A 140 8.33 -4.30 17.94
C PRO A 140 7.16 -5.29 17.98
N ILE A 141 6.02 -4.92 18.60
CA ILE A 141 4.82 -5.78 18.62
C ILE A 141 4.34 -6.06 17.20
N ARG A 142 4.20 -5.03 16.36
CA ARG A 142 3.76 -5.19 14.96
C ARG A 142 4.74 -6.03 14.12
N SER A 143 6.05 -5.90 14.35
CA SER A 143 7.07 -6.74 13.70
C SER A 143 6.94 -8.19 14.12
N ALA A 144 6.81 -8.47 15.43
CA ALA A 144 6.61 -9.83 15.93
C ALA A 144 5.32 -10.47 15.40
N MET A 145 4.23 -9.71 15.27
CA MET A 145 3.00 -10.19 14.63
C MET A 145 3.21 -10.57 13.16
N ARG A 146 3.90 -9.74 12.37
CA ARG A 146 4.19 -10.03 10.95
C ARG A 146 5.15 -11.20 10.74
N GLU A 147 6.08 -11.36 11.68
CA GLU A 147 7.11 -12.40 11.63
C GLU A 147 6.70 -13.67 12.38
N GLU A 148 5.48 -13.71 12.92
CA GLU A 148 4.94 -14.83 13.71
C GLU A 148 5.88 -15.24 14.86
N LYS A 149 6.40 -14.25 15.59
CA LYS A 149 7.33 -14.44 16.73
C LYS A 149 6.66 -14.18 18.07
N ALA A 150 7.00 -15.00 19.06
CA ALA A 150 6.66 -14.76 20.45
C ALA A 150 7.44 -13.56 21.02
N LEU A 151 6.83 -12.88 21.99
CA LEU A 151 7.43 -11.76 22.72
C LEU A 151 7.54 -12.10 24.20
N ARG A 152 8.67 -11.76 24.81
CA ARG A 152 8.81 -11.72 26.26
C ARG A 152 8.46 -10.32 26.76
N ILE A 153 7.52 -10.23 27.68
CA ILE A 153 7.06 -8.95 28.24
C ILE A 153 7.17 -8.94 29.76
N THR A 154 7.40 -7.76 30.31
CA THR A 154 7.09 -7.48 31.71
C THR A 154 5.66 -6.95 31.78
N TYR A 155 4.81 -7.60 32.56
CA TYR A 155 3.40 -7.29 32.71
C TYR A 155 3.07 -6.98 34.17
N ALA A 156 2.52 -5.79 34.42
CA ALA A 156 1.92 -5.44 35.70
C ALA A 156 0.42 -5.71 35.65
N ASP A 157 -0.09 -6.47 36.61
CA ASP A 157 -1.52 -6.69 36.76
C ASP A 157 -2.24 -5.46 37.36
N GLU A 158 -3.57 -5.54 37.51
CA GLU A 158 -4.39 -4.46 38.07
C GLU A 158 -4.03 -4.07 39.50
N ARG A 159 -3.32 -4.94 40.23
CA ARG A 159 -2.84 -4.71 41.59
C ARG A 159 -1.40 -4.18 41.62
N GLY A 160 -0.78 -3.96 40.45
CA GLY A 160 0.59 -3.50 40.30
C GLY A 160 1.65 -4.60 40.45
N SER A 161 1.25 -5.87 40.55
CA SER A 161 2.20 -6.98 40.68
C SER A 161 2.82 -7.27 39.31
N SER A 162 4.16 -7.21 39.26
CA SER A 162 4.91 -7.44 38.03
C SER A 162 5.21 -8.93 37.81
N SER A 163 5.09 -9.37 36.57
CA SER A 163 5.40 -10.74 36.12
C SER A 163 6.08 -10.71 34.76
N GLU A 164 6.89 -11.72 34.44
CA GLU A 164 7.38 -11.95 33.08
C GLU A 164 6.50 -12.96 32.37
N ARG A 165 6.20 -12.70 31.09
CA ARG A 165 5.33 -13.56 30.28
C ARG A 165 5.85 -13.67 28.86
N ASP A 166 5.82 -14.90 28.33
CA ASP A 166 5.98 -15.13 26.90
C ASP A 166 4.58 -15.15 26.26
N ILE A 167 4.36 -14.27 25.29
CA ILE A 167 3.07 -14.11 24.62
C ILE A 167 3.22 -14.27 23.11
N TRP A 168 2.15 -14.74 22.47
CA TRP A 168 1.99 -14.72 21.03
C TRP A 168 1.05 -13.58 20.67
N PRO A 169 1.53 -12.46 20.11
CA PRO A 169 0.68 -11.32 19.83
C PRO A 169 -0.27 -11.65 18.67
N VAL A 170 -1.58 -11.66 18.95
CA VAL A 170 -2.63 -11.98 17.95
C VAL A 170 -3.28 -10.72 17.39
N GLN A 171 -3.50 -9.71 18.22
CA GLN A 171 -4.15 -8.46 17.83
C GLN A 171 -3.51 -7.27 18.57
N LEU A 172 -3.37 -6.15 17.86
CA LEU A 172 -3.04 -4.85 18.43
C LEU A 172 -4.12 -3.86 18.01
N ALA A 173 -4.80 -3.25 18.97
CA ALA A 173 -5.90 -2.32 18.73
C ALA A 173 -5.50 -0.90 19.16
N TYR A 174 -5.92 0.09 18.36
CA TYR A 174 -5.73 1.52 18.59
C TYR A 174 -7.12 2.13 18.83
N TYR A 175 -7.28 2.92 19.90
CA TYR A 175 -8.56 3.53 20.31
C TYR A 175 -8.34 4.82 21.09
#